data_AF-A0A257NBC4-F1
#
_entry.id   AF-A0A257NBC4-F1
#
_cell.length_a   1.000
_cell.length_b   1.000
_cell.length_c   1.000
_cell.angle_alpha   90.00
_cell.angle_beta   90.00
_cell.angle_gamma   90.00
#
_symmetry.space_group_name_H-M   'P 1'
#
loop_
_entity.id
_entity.type
_entity.pdbx_description
1 polymer ?
#
loop_
_entity_poly.entity_id
_entity_poly.type
_entity_poly.pdbx_seq_one_letter_code
_entity_poly.pdbx_strand_id
1 'polypeptide(L)'
;MQLQLEDLLYQNNAIQSAVQLFKGQSKNVSERTLLSQSNAIVITPNQCLLSPEQLHKNNISILQQSALAENEAALSEEPQICIEMETGTGKTLVYIRTLYELYKEYGYTKFIILVPSIAVKEGIINTLESFAGQLKSHYQHKIHWFEYDSKRLNQLKHFINDDQPQIMLTTVQAFTAEDRILNQTGRDDSIGGFSYLEALGQTRPIIIMDEPQEGMDTELAQKRLNTLTPLFVFRYSATHKRIINRLYRLTPYDAYSEGLVKKIEVLSVAEINDEAMLKIELQEIQAQAGQDPKARLNLWHNIKAGFTLKPSK
;
A
#
# COMPACT_ATOMS: atom_id res chain seq x y z
N MET A 1 7.28 -23.50 14.07
CA MET A 1 6.10 -22.88 14.70
C MET A 1 5.18 -22.46 13.57
N GLN A 2 3.97 -23.02 13.47
CA GLN A 2 3.03 -22.65 12.41
C GLN A 2 2.23 -21.45 12.92
N LEU A 3 2.22 -20.34 12.18
CA LEU A 3 1.43 -19.16 12.53
C LEU A 3 -0.06 -19.51 12.39
N GLN A 4 -0.86 -19.15 13.39
CA GLN A 4 -2.30 -19.37 13.38
C GLN A 4 -3.03 -18.07 13.02
N LEU A 5 -4.07 -18.19 12.20
CA LEU A 5 -5.00 -17.11 11.91
C LEU A 5 -5.89 -16.89 13.13
N GLU A 6 -5.74 -15.76 13.79
CA GLU A 6 -6.52 -15.36 14.96
C GLU A 6 -7.61 -14.36 14.57
N ASP A 7 -8.73 -14.41 15.28
CA ASP A 7 -9.83 -13.46 15.14
C ASP A 7 -9.70 -12.34 16.17
N LEU A 8 -8.83 -11.37 15.86
CA LEU A 8 -8.55 -10.23 16.72
C LEU A 8 -9.53 -9.08 16.45
N LEU A 9 -10.12 -8.53 17.52
CA LEU A 9 -11.18 -7.51 17.41
C LEU A 9 -10.72 -6.26 16.65
N TYR A 10 -9.54 -5.72 16.96
CA TYR A 10 -9.02 -4.53 16.29
C TYR A 10 -8.76 -4.76 14.79
N GLN A 11 -8.32 -5.98 14.41
CA GLN A 11 -8.17 -6.36 13.01
C GLN A 11 -9.52 -6.44 12.30
N ASN A 12 -10.52 -7.03 12.96
CA ASN A 12 -11.89 -7.09 12.44
C ASN A 12 -12.50 -5.70 12.28
N ASN A 13 -12.26 -4.79 13.22
CA ASN A 13 -12.73 -3.40 13.12
C ASN A 13 -12.10 -2.68 11.91
N ALA A 14 -10.79 -2.85 11.70
CA ALA A 14 -10.10 -2.32 10.52
C ALA A 14 -10.68 -2.89 9.22
N ILE A 15 -10.91 -4.22 9.14
CA ILE A 15 -11.55 -4.87 7.99
C ILE A 15 -12.95 -4.32 7.74
N GLN A 16 -13.77 -4.22 8.79
CA GLN A 16 -15.15 -3.73 8.69
C GLN A 16 -15.20 -2.26 8.26
N SER A 17 -14.24 -1.42 8.67
CA SER A 17 -14.18 -0.04 8.19
C SER A 17 -14.05 0.06 6.65
N ALA A 18 -13.40 -0.92 6.01
CA ALA A 18 -13.28 -1.00 4.56
C ALA A 18 -14.51 -1.64 3.90
N VAL A 19 -15.08 -2.68 4.51
CA VAL A 19 -16.22 -3.44 3.96
C VAL A 19 -17.51 -2.62 4.05
N GLN A 20 -17.77 -1.93 5.17
CA GLN A 20 -18.99 -1.15 5.38
C GLN A 20 -19.09 0.08 4.46
N LEU A 21 -17.98 0.51 3.84
CA LEU A 21 -17.97 1.56 2.83
C LEU A 21 -18.95 1.26 1.69
N PHE A 22 -19.07 -0.01 1.30
CA PHE A 22 -19.95 -0.45 0.22
C PHE A 22 -21.31 -0.95 0.71
N LYS A 23 -21.70 -0.63 1.95
CA LYS A 23 -23.00 -1.05 2.48
C LYS A 23 -24.13 -0.58 1.56
N GLY A 24 -25.00 -1.53 1.17
CA GLY A 24 -26.09 -1.30 0.22
C GLY A 24 -25.75 -1.63 -1.23
N GLN A 25 -24.50 -1.98 -1.54
CA GLN A 25 -24.09 -2.48 -2.85
C GLN A 25 -24.70 -3.87 -3.09
N SER A 26 -25.32 -4.06 -4.25
CA SER A 26 -25.71 -5.40 -4.71
C SER A 26 -24.47 -6.21 -5.09
N LYS A 27 -24.57 -7.54 -5.12
CA LYS A 27 -23.48 -8.38 -5.64
C LYS A 27 -23.04 -7.87 -7.01
N ASN A 28 -21.72 -7.72 -7.16
CA ASN A 28 -21.04 -7.32 -8.37
C ASN A 28 -21.35 -8.35 -9.46
N VAL A 29 -22.26 -7.99 -10.37
CA VAL A 29 -22.50 -8.73 -11.60
C VAL A 29 -21.63 -8.07 -12.65
N SER A 30 -20.38 -8.51 -12.77
CA SER A 30 -19.48 -8.00 -13.79
C SER A 30 -19.99 -8.39 -15.17
N GLU A 31 -20.72 -7.51 -15.84
CA GLU A 31 -21.06 -7.67 -17.25
C GLU A 31 -19.77 -7.70 -18.06
N ARG A 32 -19.54 -8.81 -18.76
CA ARG A 32 -18.37 -9.03 -19.60
C ARG A 32 -18.43 -8.06 -20.79
N THR A 33 -17.55 -7.06 -20.79
CA THR A 33 -17.47 -6.07 -21.88
C THR A 33 -16.57 -6.60 -22.99
N LEU A 34 -17.03 -6.54 -24.24
CA LEU A 34 -16.22 -6.85 -25.42
C LEU A 34 -15.47 -5.60 -25.89
N LEU A 35 -14.15 -5.65 -25.85
CA LEU A 35 -13.30 -4.67 -26.51
C LEU A 35 -12.91 -5.20 -27.90
N SER A 36 -13.34 -4.49 -28.95
CA SER A 36 -13.03 -4.72 -30.38
C SER A 36 -13.74 -5.89 -31.10
N GLN A 37 -14.15 -5.63 -32.35
CA GLN A 37 -14.77 -6.60 -33.27
C GLN A 37 -13.76 -7.53 -33.97
N SER A 38 -12.47 -7.19 -33.99
CA SER A 38 -11.45 -7.94 -34.75
C SER A 38 -10.63 -8.93 -33.92
N ASN A 39 -10.59 -8.78 -32.60
CA ASN A 39 -10.07 -9.75 -31.63
C ASN A 39 -10.88 -9.55 -30.33
N ALA A 40 -11.93 -10.34 -30.14
CA ALA A 40 -12.84 -10.19 -29.00
C ALA A 40 -12.10 -10.45 -27.68
N ILE A 41 -11.68 -9.38 -27.00
CA ILE A 41 -11.15 -9.47 -25.65
C ILE A 41 -12.30 -9.13 -24.69
N VAL A 42 -12.63 -10.11 -23.87
CA VAL A 42 -13.58 -9.96 -22.77
C VAL A 42 -12.87 -9.29 -21.61
N ILE A 43 -13.39 -8.17 -21.12
CA ILE A 43 -12.96 -7.58 -19.85
C ILE A 43 -14.04 -7.81 -18.80
N THR A 44 -13.61 -8.18 -17.60
CA THR A 44 -14.50 -8.39 -16.46
C THR A 44 -14.24 -7.31 -15.39
N PRO A 45 -14.94 -6.17 -15.43
CA PRO A 45 -14.69 -5.06 -14.50
C PRO A 45 -15.40 -5.24 -13.16
N ASN A 46 -14.82 -4.71 -12.07
CA ASN A 46 -15.62 -4.45 -10.87
C ASN A 46 -16.57 -3.27 -11.12
N GLN A 47 -17.79 -3.35 -10.61
CA GLN A 47 -18.77 -2.27 -10.68
C GLN A 47 -19.32 -1.95 -9.28
N CYS A 48 -19.45 -0.65 -8.99
CA CYS A 48 -20.15 -0.17 -7.80
C CYS A 48 -21.36 0.63 -8.28
N LEU A 49 -22.55 0.26 -7.80
CA LEU A 49 -23.82 0.93 -8.13
C LEU A 49 -24.17 2.02 -7.12
N LEU A 50 -23.39 2.16 -6.06
CA LEU A 50 -23.59 3.22 -5.08
C LEU A 50 -23.22 4.58 -5.68
N SER A 51 -24.09 5.57 -5.44
CA SER A 51 -23.79 6.95 -5.77
C SER A 51 -22.69 7.51 -4.84
N PRO A 52 -21.99 8.59 -5.26
CA PRO A 52 -21.05 9.30 -4.39
C PRO A 52 -21.67 9.72 -3.04
N GLU A 53 -22.95 10.13 -3.05
CA GLU A 53 -23.70 10.49 -1.84
C GLU A 53 -23.91 9.29 -0.89
N GLN A 54 -24.20 8.10 -1.45
CA GLN A 54 -24.35 6.88 -0.66
C GLN A 54 -23.02 6.45 -0.04
N LEU A 55 -21.92 6.52 -0.79
CA LEU A 55 -20.57 6.25 -0.27
C LEU A 55 -20.19 7.25 0.83
N HIS A 56 -20.47 8.54 0.62
CA HIS A 56 -20.24 9.57 1.62
C HIS A 56 -21.05 9.34 2.91
N LYS A 57 -22.31 8.95 2.78
CA LYS A 57 -23.15 8.56 3.93
C LYS A 57 -22.58 7.36 4.67
N ASN A 58 -22.05 6.37 3.94
CA ASN A 58 -21.39 5.21 4.54
C ASN A 58 -20.13 5.63 5.30
N ASN A 59 -19.29 6.52 4.76
CA ASN A 59 -18.14 7.10 5.47
C ASN A 59 -18.56 7.72 6.81
N ILE A 60 -19.58 8.57 6.82
CA ILE A 60 -20.10 9.19 8.05
C ILE A 60 -20.58 8.13 9.04
N SER A 61 -21.35 7.13 8.58
CA SER A 61 -21.84 6.06 9.45
C SER A 61 -20.71 5.24 10.08
N ILE A 62 -19.59 5.04 9.38
CA ILE A 62 -18.43 4.33 9.90
C ILE A 62 -17.72 5.19 10.95
N LEU A 63 -17.56 6.49 10.67
CA LEU A 63 -16.95 7.43 11.61
C LEU A 63 -17.74 7.53 12.92
N GLN A 64 -19.07 7.57 12.87
CA GLN A 64 -19.95 7.60 14.05
C GLN A 64 -19.82 6.35 14.94
N GLN A 65 -19.37 5.22 14.38
CA GLN A 65 -19.13 3.98 15.12
C GLN A 65 -17.67 3.88 15.59
N SER A 66 -16.80 4.74 15.09
CA SER A 66 -15.40 4.83 15.47
C SER A 66 -15.19 5.88 16.58
N ALA A 67 -14.04 5.83 17.25
CA ALA A 67 -13.63 6.88 18.18
C ALA A 67 -13.02 8.11 17.48
N LEU A 68 -13.06 8.19 16.14
CA LEU A 68 -12.44 9.26 15.36
C LEU A 68 -13.35 10.48 15.25
N ALA A 69 -12.80 11.66 15.49
CA ALA A 69 -13.50 12.91 15.22
C ALA A 69 -13.57 13.20 13.71
N GLU A 70 -14.63 13.87 13.24
CA GLU A 70 -14.82 14.14 11.81
C GLU A 70 -13.70 14.99 11.19
N ASN A 71 -13.15 15.95 11.95
CA ASN A 71 -12.02 16.77 11.52
C ASN A 71 -10.73 15.96 11.34
N GLU A 72 -10.60 14.83 12.02
CA GLU A 72 -9.48 13.90 11.88
C GLU A 72 -9.64 12.96 10.69
N ALA A 73 -10.85 12.80 10.16
CA ALA A 73 -11.11 11.91 9.03
C ALA A 73 -10.68 12.49 7.68
N ALA A 74 -10.60 13.83 7.56
CA ALA A 74 -10.30 14.50 6.29
C ALA A 74 -11.21 13.98 5.14
N LEU A 75 -12.53 14.09 5.35
CA LEU A 75 -13.52 13.62 4.39
C LEU A 75 -13.34 14.31 3.02
N SER A 76 -13.39 13.52 1.97
CA SER A 76 -13.15 13.90 0.58
C SER A 76 -14.02 13.05 -0.36
N GLU A 77 -14.34 13.59 -1.52
CA GLU A 77 -15.02 12.85 -2.60
C GLU A 77 -14.10 11.87 -3.33
N GLU A 78 -12.80 11.92 -3.04
CA GLU A 78 -11.84 11.00 -3.62
C GLU A 78 -12.18 9.54 -3.27
N PRO A 79 -12.07 8.60 -4.24
CA PRO A 79 -12.34 7.18 -4.01
C PRO A 79 -11.15 6.50 -3.31
N GLN A 80 -10.65 7.14 -2.25
CA GLN A 80 -9.55 6.65 -1.43
C GLN A 80 -9.93 6.75 0.04
N ILE A 81 -9.55 5.76 0.85
CA ILE A 81 -9.63 5.83 2.31
C ILE A 81 -8.31 5.47 2.96
N CYS A 82 -8.06 6.04 4.14
CA CYS A 82 -6.92 5.71 4.98
C CYS A 82 -7.35 4.78 6.13
N ILE A 83 -6.58 3.70 6.32
CA ILE A 83 -6.70 2.76 7.43
C ILE A 83 -5.36 2.79 8.16
N GLU A 84 -5.37 3.48 9.30
CA GLU A 84 -4.17 3.72 10.09
C GLU A 84 -3.95 2.57 11.08
N MET A 85 -2.85 1.85 10.94
CA MET A 85 -2.51 0.70 11.77
C MET A 85 -1.04 0.74 12.16
N GLU A 86 -0.77 0.68 13.48
CA GLU A 86 0.59 0.59 13.99
C GLU A 86 1.35 -0.63 13.46
N THR A 87 2.66 -0.49 13.32
CA THR A 87 3.58 -1.56 12.93
C THR A 87 3.51 -2.74 13.91
N GLY A 88 3.56 -3.96 13.38
CA GLY A 88 3.50 -5.17 14.21
C GLY A 88 2.09 -5.61 14.60
N THR A 89 1.04 -4.89 14.19
CA THR A 89 -0.37 -5.24 14.48
C THR A 89 -1.03 -6.09 13.38
N GLY A 90 -0.26 -6.57 12.40
CA GLY A 90 -0.76 -7.50 11.38
C GLY A 90 -1.46 -6.85 10.17
N LYS A 91 -1.13 -5.58 9.86
CA LYS A 91 -1.65 -4.81 8.71
C LYS A 91 -1.73 -5.59 7.38
N THR A 92 -0.71 -6.38 7.06
CA THR A 92 -0.69 -7.24 5.85
C THR A 92 -1.82 -8.25 5.83
N LEU A 93 -2.03 -8.95 6.96
CA LEU A 93 -3.10 -9.92 7.07
C LEU A 93 -4.47 -9.25 7.04
N VAL A 94 -4.59 -8.06 7.65
CA VAL A 94 -5.80 -7.24 7.63
C VAL A 94 -6.21 -6.91 6.20
N TYR A 95 -5.35 -6.30 5.37
CA TYR A 95 -5.78 -5.96 4.02
C TYR A 95 -6.02 -7.19 3.15
N ILE A 96 -5.30 -8.31 3.36
CA ILE A 96 -5.59 -9.55 2.64
C ILE A 96 -7.00 -10.03 3.00
N ARG A 97 -7.35 -10.08 4.29
CA ARG A 97 -8.70 -10.43 4.75
C ARG A 97 -9.76 -9.46 4.25
N THR A 98 -9.45 -8.16 4.17
CA THR A 98 -10.33 -7.15 3.56
C THR A 98 -10.69 -7.54 2.12
N LEU A 99 -9.73 -7.98 1.30
CA LEU A 99 -10.02 -8.44 -0.07
C LEU A 99 -10.94 -9.67 -0.09
N TYR A 100 -10.74 -10.61 0.84
CA TYR A 100 -11.61 -11.77 1.00
C TYR A 100 -13.04 -11.39 1.43
N GLU A 101 -13.20 -10.46 2.39
CA GLU A 101 -14.53 -9.98 2.79
C GLU A 101 -15.22 -9.19 1.67
N LEU A 102 -14.47 -8.36 0.92
CA LEU A 102 -15.02 -7.61 -0.22
C LEU A 102 -15.54 -8.55 -1.32
N TYR A 103 -14.82 -9.65 -1.59
CA TYR A 103 -15.32 -10.69 -2.48
C TYR A 103 -16.53 -11.43 -1.90
N LYS A 104 -16.48 -11.83 -0.63
CA LYS A 104 -17.55 -12.59 0.03
C LYS A 104 -18.87 -11.79 0.08
N GLU A 105 -18.80 -10.52 0.48
CA GLU A 105 -19.97 -9.67 0.67
C GLU A 105 -20.49 -9.11 -0.65
N TYR A 106 -19.59 -8.58 -1.49
CA TYR A 106 -19.97 -7.82 -2.68
C TYR A 106 -19.55 -8.46 -4.00
N GLY A 107 -18.77 -9.54 -4.01
CA GLY A 107 -18.38 -10.22 -5.24
C GLY A 107 -17.34 -9.49 -6.09
N TYR A 108 -16.56 -8.57 -5.52
CA TYR A 108 -15.45 -7.94 -6.24
C TYR A 108 -14.33 -8.95 -6.55
N THR A 109 -13.76 -8.88 -7.75
CA THR A 109 -12.85 -9.92 -8.25
C THR A 109 -11.50 -9.38 -8.71
N LYS A 110 -11.38 -8.09 -8.98
CA LYS A 110 -10.15 -7.46 -9.48
C LYS A 110 -9.46 -6.69 -8.37
N PHE A 111 -8.37 -7.24 -7.84
CA PHE A 111 -7.60 -6.62 -6.76
C PHE A 111 -6.14 -6.42 -7.16
N ILE A 112 -5.57 -5.28 -6.78
CA ILE A 112 -4.14 -4.99 -6.93
C ILE A 112 -3.56 -4.61 -5.57
N ILE A 113 -2.46 -5.24 -5.17
CA ILE A 113 -1.66 -4.82 -4.02
C ILE A 113 -0.42 -4.12 -4.56
N LEU A 114 -0.28 -2.82 -4.25
CA LEU A 114 0.85 -1.98 -4.61
C LEU A 114 1.71 -1.72 -3.39
N VAL A 115 3.01 -2.02 -3.50
CA VAL A 115 3.98 -1.94 -2.38
C VAL A 115 5.23 -1.14 -2.76
N PRO A 116 5.96 -0.55 -1.80
CA PRO A 116 7.03 0.39 -2.11
C PRO A 116 8.32 -0.30 -2.59
N SER A 117 8.57 -1.53 -2.12
CA SER A 117 9.84 -2.23 -2.37
C SER A 117 9.66 -3.72 -2.61
N ILE A 118 10.70 -4.33 -3.18
CA ILE A 118 10.77 -5.79 -3.38
C ILE A 118 10.76 -6.51 -2.02
N ALA A 119 11.43 -5.99 -1.00
CA ALA A 119 11.46 -6.62 0.32
C ALA A 119 10.06 -6.72 0.95
N VAL A 120 9.26 -5.65 0.87
CA VAL A 120 7.86 -5.66 1.34
C VAL A 120 7.03 -6.66 0.53
N LYS A 121 7.20 -6.66 -0.80
CA LYS A 121 6.55 -7.61 -1.72
C LYS A 121 6.82 -9.07 -1.32
N GLU A 122 8.08 -9.45 -1.06
CA GLU A 122 8.44 -10.81 -0.61
C GLU A 122 7.80 -11.16 0.75
N GLY A 123 7.73 -10.20 1.68
CA GLY A 123 7.03 -10.40 2.96
C GLY A 123 5.53 -10.72 2.78
N ILE A 124 4.89 -10.08 1.80
CA ILE A 124 3.48 -10.31 1.47
C ILE A 124 3.29 -11.67 0.80
N ILE A 125 4.17 -12.05 -0.13
CA ILE A 125 4.18 -13.39 -0.74
C ILE A 125 4.24 -14.47 0.36
N ASN A 126 5.20 -14.35 1.28
CA ASN A 126 5.33 -15.26 2.41
C ASN A 126 4.04 -15.33 3.25
N THR A 127 3.36 -14.20 3.46
CA THR A 127 2.08 -14.16 4.19
C THR A 127 0.96 -14.86 3.41
N LEU A 128 0.80 -14.54 2.12
CA LEU A 128 -0.20 -15.16 1.24
C LEU A 128 -0.01 -16.69 1.18
N GLU A 129 1.22 -17.18 1.12
CA GLU A 129 1.53 -18.60 1.12
C GLU A 129 1.29 -19.25 2.49
N SER A 130 1.81 -18.65 3.56
CA SER A 130 1.73 -19.21 4.92
C SER A 130 0.29 -19.31 5.43
N PHE A 131 -0.56 -18.34 5.06
CA PHE A 131 -1.95 -18.30 5.48
C PHE A 131 -2.92 -18.89 4.45
N ALA A 132 -2.46 -19.34 3.27
CA ALA A 132 -3.33 -19.82 2.18
C ALA A 132 -4.34 -20.88 2.63
N GLY A 133 -3.89 -21.87 3.41
CA GLY A 133 -4.76 -22.95 3.91
C GLY A 133 -5.80 -22.45 4.92
N GLN A 134 -5.40 -21.55 5.81
CA GLN A 134 -6.26 -21.01 6.86
C GLN A 134 -7.29 -20.02 6.30
N LEU A 135 -6.88 -19.16 5.37
CA LEU A 135 -7.78 -18.27 4.63
C LEU A 135 -8.80 -19.08 3.82
N LYS A 136 -8.36 -20.14 3.12
CA LYS A 136 -9.28 -21.04 2.41
C LYS A 136 -10.28 -21.69 3.34
N SER A 137 -9.85 -22.13 4.53
CA SER A 137 -10.74 -22.74 5.52
C SER A 137 -11.73 -21.73 6.10
N HIS A 138 -11.28 -20.52 6.42
CA HIS A 138 -12.09 -19.47 7.04
C HIS A 138 -13.14 -18.91 6.05
N TYR A 139 -12.73 -18.63 4.82
CA TYR A 139 -13.59 -18.04 3.79
C TYR A 139 -14.29 -19.05 2.89
N GLN A 140 -13.99 -20.35 3.03
CA GLN A 140 -14.47 -21.43 2.17
C GLN A 140 -14.16 -21.24 0.68
N HIS A 141 -13.22 -20.34 0.36
CA HIS A 141 -12.80 -19.98 -0.97
C HIS A 141 -11.33 -19.59 -0.96
N LYS A 142 -10.62 -19.78 -2.08
CA LYS A 142 -9.23 -19.33 -2.23
C LYS A 142 -9.18 -18.31 -3.35
N ILE A 143 -8.77 -17.10 -3.03
CA ILE A 143 -8.47 -16.07 -4.04
C ILE A 143 -7.11 -16.39 -4.66
N HIS A 144 -7.06 -16.47 -5.99
CA HIS A 144 -5.79 -16.67 -6.69
C HIS A 144 -4.95 -15.39 -6.62
N TRP A 145 -3.63 -15.52 -6.54
CA TRP A 145 -2.74 -14.36 -6.56
C TRP A 145 -1.53 -14.64 -7.45
N PHE A 146 -0.96 -13.59 -8.01
CA PHE A 146 0.29 -13.66 -8.77
C PHE A 146 1.09 -12.37 -8.63
N GLU A 147 2.40 -12.49 -8.79
CA GLU A 147 3.29 -11.34 -8.94
C GLU A 147 3.25 -10.83 -10.37
N TYR A 148 3.10 -9.52 -10.57
CA TYR A 148 3.31 -8.92 -11.87
C TYR A 148 4.77 -9.11 -12.33
N ASP A 149 4.92 -9.73 -13.50
CA ASP A 149 6.19 -9.91 -14.17
C ASP A 149 6.02 -9.56 -15.65
N SER A 150 6.84 -8.62 -16.11
CA SER A 150 6.83 -8.12 -17.49
C SER A 150 7.16 -9.20 -18.52
N LYS A 151 7.77 -10.31 -18.11
CA LYS A 151 8.04 -11.49 -18.96
C LYS A 151 6.87 -12.48 -19.00
N ARG A 152 5.90 -12.39 -18.08
CA ARG A 152 4.76 -13.33 -17.93
C ARG A 152 3.42 -12.65 -18.17
N LEU A 153 3.29 -11.94 -19.29
CA LEU A 153 2.10 -11.16 -19.65
C LEU A 153 0.80 -11.99 -19.79
N ASN A 154 0.89 -13.30 -19.94
CA ASN A 154 -0.30 -14.17 -19.95
C ASN A 154 -1.06 -14.13 -18.61
N GLN A 155 -0.37 -13.99 -17.47
CA GLN A 155 -1.03 -13.84 -16.17
C GLN A 155 -1.79 -12.51 -16.09
N LEU A 156 -1.21 -11.45 -16.66
CA LEU A 156 -1.86 -10.15 -16.75
C LEU A 156 -3.11 -10.19 -17.66
N LYS A 157 -3.01 -10.82 -18.84
CA LYS A 157 -4.14 -11.03 -19.75
C LYS A 157 -5.25 -11.87 -19.08
N HIS A 158 -4.87 -12.91 -18.34
CA HIS A 158 -5.80 -13.73 -17.58
C HIS A 158 -6.49 -12.92 -16.47
N PHE A 159 -5.75 -12.10 -15.73
CA PHE A 159 -6.31 -11.19 -14.73
C PHE A 159 -7.34 -10.24 -15.32
N ILE A 160 -7.15 -9.74 -16.55
CA ILE A 160 -8.11 -8.83 -17.20
C ILE A 160 -9.39 -9.56 -17.62
N ASN A 161 -9.26 -10.79 -18.14
CA ASN A 161 -10.38 -11.47 -18.81
C ASN A 161 -11.23 -12.37 -17.91
N ASP A 162 -10.60 -12.99 -16.91
CA ASP A 162 -11.23 -14.01 -16.07
C ASP A 162 -12.28 -13.38 -15.13
N ASP A 163 -13.19 -14.16 -14.55
CA ASP A 163 -14.22 -13.66 -13.62
C ASP A 163 -14.07 -14.16 -12.18
N GLN A 164 -13.08 -14.99 -11.91
CA GLN A 164 -12.71 -15.42 -10.57
C GLN A 164 -11.95 -14.31 -9.84
N PRO A 165 -12.03 -14.27 -8.50
CA PRO A 165 -11.29 -13.29 -7.72
C PRO A 165 -9.78 -13.54 -7.82
N GLN A 166 -9.05 -12.46 -8.12
CA GLN A 166 -7.61 -12.49 -8.31
C GLN A 166 -6.93 -11.27 -7.67
N ILE A 167 -5.75 -11.50 -7.11
CA ILE A 167 -4.87 -10.48 -6.54
C ILE A 167 -3.61 -10.38 -7.40
N MET A 168 -3.40 -9.23 -8.03
CA MET A 168 -2.12 -8.90 -8.64
C MET A 168 -1.25 -8.16 -7.63
N LEU A 169 -0.07 -8.69 -7.31
CA LEU A 169 0.91 -8.05 -6.43
C LEU A 169 2.02 -7.40 -7.28
N THR A 170 2.29 -6.11 -7.06
CA THR A 170 3.32 -5.38 -7.80
C THR A 170 3.97 -4.28 -6.95
N THR A 171 5.16 -3.83 -7.35
CA THR A 171 5.85 -2.70 -6.72
C THR A 171 5.54 -1.39 -7.45
N VAL A 172 5.68 -0.27 -6.74
CA VAL A 172 5.56 1.07 -7.32
C VAL A 172 6.56 1.29 -8.48
N GLN A 173 7.78 0.75 -8.38
CA GLN A 173 8.80 0.91 -9.43
C GLN A 173 8.49 0.13 -10.72
N ALA A 174 7.87 -1.05 -10.61
CA ALA A 174 7.41 -1.82 -11.76
C ALA A 174 6.22 -1.14 -12.47
N PHE A 175 5.53 -0.28 -11.75
CA PHE A 175 4.31 0.40 -12.15
C PHE A 175 4.56 1.78 -12.80
N THR A 176 5.47 2.60 -12.26
CA THR A 176 5.52 4.03 -12.59
C THR A 176 6.40 4.43 -13.77
N ALA A 177 7.50 3.71 -14.03
CA ALA A 177 8.49 4.11 -15.03
C ALA A 177 7.97 3.97 -16.48
N GLU A 178 8.23 4.98 -17.32
CA GLU A 178 7.65 5.10 -18.66
C GLU A 178 8.07 3.98 -19.62
N ASP A 179 9.30 3.50 -19.48
CA ASP A 179 9.89 2.43 -20.28
C ASP A 179 9.32 1.04 -19.94
N ARG A 180 8.55 0.91 -18.85
CA ARG A 180 7.95 -0.35 -18.43
C ARG A 180 6.88 -0.81 -19.41
N ILE A 181 6.82 -2.12 -19.62
CA ILE A 181 5.86 -2.76 -20.55
C ILE A 181 4.41 -2.36 -20.25
N LEU A 182 4.04 -2.12 -18.98
CA LEU A 182 2.71 -1.62 -18.62
C LEU A 182 2.33 -0.32 -19.33
N ASN A 183 3.31 0.58 -19.51
CA ASN A 183 3.11 1.95 -19.96
C ASN A 183 3.35 2.13 -21.46
N GLN A 184 3.86 1.11 -22.15
CA GLN A 184 4.16 1.17 -23.58
C GLN A 184 2.87 1.10 -24.42
N THR A 185 2.73 2.06 -25.35
CA THR A 185 1.62 2.12 -26.31
C THR A 185 2.01 1.50 -27.65
N GLY A 186 1.03 1.15 -28.49
CA GLY A 186 1.27 0.70 -29.86
C GLY A 186 1.97 -0.66 -30.01
N ARG A 187 1.93 -1.50 -28.96
CA ARG A 187 2.51 -2.85 -29.02
C ARG A 187 1.63 -3.80 -29.83
N ASP A 188 2.24 -4.70 -30.59
CA ASP A 188 1.53 -5.72 -31.37
C ASP A 188 0.72 -6.69 -30.49
N ASP A 189 1.18 -6.93 -29.26
CA ASP A 189 0.53 -7.79 -28.27
C ASP A 189 -0.46 -7.06 -27.35
N SER A 190 -0.79 -5.80 -27.69
CA SER A 190 -1.72 -4.94 -26.95
C SER A 190 -3.14 -5.53 -26.86
N ILE A 191 -3.87 -5.09 -25.84
CA ILE A 191 -5.23 -5.55 -25.55
C ILE A 191 -6.20 -4.49 -26.07
N GLY A 192 -6.87 -4.75 -27.20
CA GLY A 192 -7.84 -3.81 -27.77
C GLY A 192 -7.22 -2.47 -28.20
N GLY A 193 -5.93 -2.44 -28.53
CA GLY A 193 -5.19 -1.22 -28.88
C GLY A 193 -4.76 -0.36 -27.69
N PHE A 194 -5.11 -0.76 -26.46
CA PHE A 194 -4.70 -0.09 -25.24
C PHE A 194 -3.30 -0.51 -24.80
N SER A 195 -2.59 0.37 -24.10
CA SER A 195 -1.48 -0.06 -23.24
C SER A 195 -1.99 -1.06 -22.19
N TYR A 196 -1.09 -1.89 -21.65
CA TYR A 196 -1.46 -2.83 -20.60
C TYR A 196 -1.99 -2.14 -19.34
N LEU A 197 -1.50 -0.94 -19.02
CA LEU A 197 -2.01 -0.12 -17.92
C LEU A 197 -3.45 0.33 -18.17
N GLU A 198 -3.75 0.82 -19.38
CA GLU A 198 -5.12 1.24 -19.73
C GLU A 198 -6.08 0.04 -19.77
N ALA A 199 -5.64 -1.10 -20.30
CA ALA A 199 -6.41 -2.34 -20.31
C ALA A 199 -6.69 -2.86 -18.88
N LEU A 200 -5.69 -2.79 -17.99
CA LEU A 200 -5.90 -3.00 -16.55
C LEU A 200 -6.92 -2.03 -15.98
N GLY A 201 -6.86 -0.76 -16.37
CA GLY A 201 -7.77 0.26 -15.87
C GLY A 201 -9.24 -0.01 -16.22
N GLN A 202 -9.49 -0.61 -17.38
CA GLN A 202 -10.83 -1.06 -17.77
C GLN A 202 -11.42 -2.09 -16.80
N THR A 203 -10.60 -2.82 -16.04
CA THR A 203 -11.09 -3.77 -15.02
C THR A 203 -11.60 -3.09 -13.74
N ARG A 204 -11.41 -1.76 -13.60
CA ARG A 204 -11.73 -0.97 -12.40
C ARG A 204 -11.27 -1.67 -11.11
N PRO A 205 -9.97 -1.95 -10.95
CA PRO A 205 -9.49 -2.73 -9.81
C PRO A 205 -9.72 -1.99 -8.50
N ILE A 206 -9.91 -2.74 -7.42
CA ILE A 206 -9.73 -2.24 -6.05
C ILE A 206 -8.24 -2.33 -5.73
N ILE A 207 -7.64 -1.22 -5.28
CA ILE A 207 -6.21 -1.13 -5.03
C ILE A 207 -5.96 -1.06 -3.53
N ILE A 208 -5.09 -1.94 -3.01
CA ILE A 208 -4.44 -1.78 -1.72
C ILE A 208 -3.11 -1.07 -1.94
N MET A 209 -2.85 0.00 -1.19
CA MET A 209 -1.54 0.63 -1.09
C MET A 209 -0.97 0.38 0.30
N ASP A 210 0.14 -0.33 0.38
CA ASP A 210 0.90 -0.54 1.61
C ASP A 210 1.98 0.55 1.71
N GLU A 211 1.96 1.36 2.77
CA GLU A 211 2.89 2.49 2.95
C GLU A 211 2.94 3.48 1.76
N PRO A 212 1.81 4.11 1.37
CA PRO A 212 1.74 4.97 0.19
C PRO A 212 2.69 6.18 0.23
N GLN A 213 3.08 6.64 1.41
CA GLN A 213 4.06 7.71 1.58
C GLN A 213 5.46 7.33 1.04
N GLU A 214 5.74 6.03 0.88
CA GLU A 214 6.96 5.49 0.28
C GLU A 214 6.83 5.39 -1.26
N GLY A 215 6.63 6.53 -1.91
CA GLY A 215 6.74 6.67 -3.37
C GLY A 215 5.42 6.61 -4.16
N MET A 216 4.31 6.18 -3.57
CA MET A 216 3.00 6.15 -4.25
C MET A 216 2.28 7.49 -4.23
N ASP A 217 2.65 8.38 -3.31
CA ASP A 217 2.14 9.76 -3.25
C ASP A 217 2.89 10.74 -4.18
N THR A 218 3.84 10.24 -4.98
CA THR A 218 4.52 11.06 -5.99
C THR A 218 3.58 11.41 -7.15
N GLU A 219 3.79 12.56 -7.79
CA GLU A 219 2.96 13.02 -8.93
C GLU A 219 2.90 11.96 -10.05
N LEU A 220 4.04 11.33 -10.35
CA LEU A 220 4.10 10.27 -11.37
C LEU A 220 3.27 9.04 -10.98
N ALA A 221 3.35 8.60 -9.73
CA ALA A 221 2.53 7.48 -9.24
C ALA A 221 1.05 7.82 -9.28
N GLN A 222 0.66 9.02 -8.82
CA GLN A 222 -0.73 9.47 -8.87
C GLN A 222 -1.25 9.57 -10.32
N LYS A 223 -0.44 10.06 -11.26
CA LYS A 223 -0.80 10.07 -12.69
C LYS A 223 -1.09 8.66 -13.21
N ARG A 224 -0.27 7.67 -12.86
CA ARG A 224 -0.43 6.27 -13.29
C ARG A 224 -1.65 5.61 -12.63
N LEU A 225 -1.90 5.91 -11.36
CA LEU A 225 -3.09 5.48 -10.63
C LEU A 225 -4.37 6.05 -11.25
N ASN A 226 -4.34 7.31 -11.69
CA ASN A 226 -5.47 7.91 -12.39
C ASN A 226 -5.75 7.21 -13.74
N THR A 227 -4.71 6.75 -14.45
CA THR A 227 -4.87 5.92 -15.66
C THR A 227 -5.49 4.55 -15.37
N LEU A 228 -5.24 3.96 -14.19
CA LEU A 228 -5.89 2.72 -13.76
C LEU A 228 -7.37 2.89 -13.44
N THR A 229 -7.87 4.11 -13.28
CA THR A 229 -9.28 4.39 -12.94
C THR A 229 -9.84 3.41 -11.89
N PRO A 230 -9.17 3.24 -10.74
CA PRO A 230 -9.54 2.23 -9.76
C PRO A 230 -10.97 2.43 -9.29
N LEU A 231 -11.64 1.33 -8.92
CA LEU A 231 -12.95 1.43 -8.29
C LEU A 231 -12.84 2.12 -6.93
N PHE A 232 -11.82 1.74 -6.16
CA PHE A 232 -11.50 2.33 -4.88
C PHE A 232 -10.04 2.03 -4.48
N VAL A 233 -9.45 2.90 -3.67
CA VAL A 233 -8.09 2.75 -3.13
C VAL A 233 -8.12 2.68 -1.61
N PHE A 234 -7.60 1.59 -1.04
CA PHE A 234 -7.41 1.44 0.39
C PHE A 234 -5.95 1.68 0.74
N ARG A 235 -5.68 2.71 1.54
CA ARG A 235 -4.35 3.13 1.93
C ARG A 235 -4.08 2.62 3.34
N TYR A 236 -3.13 1.71 3.50
CA TYR A 236 -2.76 1.11 4.79
C TYR A 236 -1.38 1.62 5.22
N SER A 237 -1.31 2.29 6.37
CA SER A 237 -0.04 2.80 6.91
C SER A 237 -0.15 3.11 8.40
N ALA A 238 0.98 3.17 9.11
CA ALA A 238 1.02 3.80 10.43
C ALA A 238 1.22 5.33 10.34
N THR A 239 1.70 5.84 9.20
CA THR A 239 2.27 7.19 9.08
C THR A 239 1.81 7.92 7.80
N HIS A 240 0.49 7.99 7.59
CA HIS A 240 -0.08 8.68 6.43
C HIS A 240 0.41 10.13 6.32
N LYS A 241 1.21 10.43 5.30
CA LYS A 241 1.57 11.82 4.94
C LYS A 241 0.38 12.58 4.36
N ARG A 242 -0.45 11.89 3.57
CA ARG A 242 -1.71 12.39 3.02
C ARG A 242 -2.86 11.59 3.61
N ILE A 243 -3.70 12.26 4.37
CA ILE A 243 -4.89 11.70 5.03
C ILE A 243 -6.10 12.01 4.15
N ILE A 244 -6.82 10.97 3.74
CA ILE A 244 -8.02 11.06 2.88
C ILE A 244 -9.02 10.05 3.44
N ASN A 245 -10.22 10.50 3.80
CA ASN A 245 -11.28 9.65 4.36
C ASN A 245 -10.72 8.60 5.34
N ARG A 246 -10.04 9.03 6.41
CA ARG A 246 -9.51 8.12 7.42
C ARG A 246 -10.66 7.52 8.21
N LEU A 247 -10.91 6.22 8.00
CA LEU A 247 -12.05 5.51 8.59
C LEU A 247 -11.68 4.59 9.76
N TYR A 248 -10.38 4.34 9.94
CA TYR A 248 -9.88 3.54 11.05
C TYR A 248 -8.52 4.06 11.51
N ARG A 249 -8.27 3.98 12.81
CA ARG A 249 -7.02 4.37 13.43
C ARG A 249 -6.73 3.52 14.66
N LEU A 250 -5.56 2.90 14.65
CA LEU A 250 -4.94 2.25 15.79
C LEU A 250 -3.55 2.88 15.99
N THR A 251 -3.46 3.81 16.94
CA THR A 251 -2.21 4.55 17.19
C THR A 251 -1.18 3.69 17.92
N PRO A 252 0.10 4.08 17.92
CA PRO A 252 1.10 3.42 18.77
C PRO A 252 0.74 3.43 20.25
N TYR A 253 0.09 4.50 20.73
CA TYR A 253 -0.39 4.59 22.11
C TYR A 253 -1.49 3.57 22.38
N ASP A 254 -2.49 3.48 21.50
CA ASP A 254 -3.59 2.51 21.62
C ASP A 254 -3.05 1.08 21.61
N ALA A 255 -2.22 0.75 20.60
CA ALA A 255 -1.62 -0.57 20.45
C ALA A 255 -0.77 -0.97 21.68
N TYR A 256 -0.07 -0.01 22.28
CA TYR A 256 0.66 -0.24 23.53
C TYR A 256 -0.28 -0.43 24.72
N SER A 257 -1.27 0.46 24.88
CA SER A 257 -2.22 0.41 25.99
C SER A 257 -3.07 -0.87 26.00
N GLU A 258 -3.39 -1.40 24.82
CA GLU A 258 -4.11 -2.65 24.61
C GLU A 258 -3.19 -3.89 24.66
N GLY A 259 -1.88 -3.71 24.84
CA GLY A 259 -0.91 -4.81 24.95
C GLY A 259 -0.67 -5.56 23.63
N LEU A 260 -0.98 -4.94 22.49
CA LEU A 260 -0.82 -5.54 21.16
C LEU A 260 0.64 -5.57 20.69
N VAL A 261 1.47 -4.67 21.23
CA VAL A 261 2.89 -4.54 20.87
C VAL A 261 3.78 -4.55 22.11
N LYS A 262 5.04 -4.95 21.93
CA LYS A 262 6.03 -4.96 23.02
C LYS A 262 6.48 -3.54 23.35
N LYS A 263 6.76 -3.30 24.63
CA LYS A 263 7.42 -2.09 25.10
C LYS A 263 8.84 -2.02 24.52
N ILE A 264 9.23 -0.85 24.04
CA ILE A 264 10.61 -0.55 23.69
C ILE A 264 11.28 0.08 24.92
N GLU A 265 12.38 -0.50 25.38
CA GLU A 265 13.25 0.12 26.38
C GLU A 265 14.49 0.66 25.69
N VAL A 266 14.70 1.97 25.78
CA VAL A 266 15.86 2.64 25.19
C VAL A 266 16.98 2.63 26.22
N LEU A 267 17.95 1.74 26.01
CA LEU A 267 19.21 1.78 26.74
C LEU A 267 20.15 2.73 26.02
N SER A 268 20.22 3.98 26.48
CA SER A 268 21.21 4.93 25.98
C SER A 268 22.60 4.51 26.48
N VAL A 269 23.46 4.04 25.58
CA VAL A 269 24.89 3.86 25.87
C VAL A 269 25.57 5.23 25.72
N ALA A 270 25.26 6.13 26.63
CA ALA A 270 25.95 7.39 26.79
C ALA A 270 26.23 7.56 28.29
N GLU A 271 27.47 7.88 28.65
CA GLU A 271 27.73 8.45 29.96
C GLU A 271 26.89 9.73 30.06
N ILE A 272 26.09 9.86 31.12
CA ILE A 272 25.08 10.90 31.34
C ILE A 272 25.67 12.33 31.38
N ASN A 273 26.96 12.51 31.13
CA ASN A 273 27.65 13.81 31.15
C ASN A 273 28.56 14.09 29.95
N ASP A 274 28.58 13.26 28.91
CA ASP A 274 29.40 13.51 27.71
C ASP A 274 28.49 13.79 26.50
N GLU A 275 27.77 14.92 26.56
CA GLU A 275 27.21 15.54 25.35
C GLU A 275 28.32 15.60 24.33
N ALA A 276 28.18 14.93 23.18
CA ALA A 276 29.19 14.80 22.14
C ALA A 276 30.00 16.10 21.94
N MET A 277 31.13 16.21 22.66
CA MET A 277 31.86 17.47 22.77
C MET A 277 32.54 17.82 21.45
N LEU A 278 32.60 16.86 20.52
CA LEU A 278 33.33 16.94 19.27
C LEU A 278 32.39 16.59 18.11
N LYS A 279 32.26 17.53 17.17
CA LYS A 279 31.70 17.28 15.85
C LYS A 279 32.85 17.33 14.84
N ILE A 280 33.00 16.28 14.04
CA ILE A 280 33.97 16.22 12.95
C ILE A 280 33.21 16.48 11.65
N GLU A 281 33.73 17.38 10.82
CA GLU A 281 33.18 17.68 9.49
C GLU A 281 34.29 17.49 8.46
N LEU A 282 33.99 16.74 7.40
CA LEU A 282 34.89 16.58 6.27
C LEU A 282 34.81 17.81 5.37
N GLN A 283 35.93 18.50 5.19
CA GLN A 283 36.03 19.70 4.36
C GLN A 283 36.42 19.36 2.92
N GLU A 284 37.42 18.50 2.74
CA GLU A 284 37.98 18.21 1.41
C GLU A 284 38.62 16.82 1.39
N ILE A 285 38.56 16.14 0.24
CA ILE A 285 39.32 14.91 -0.04
C ILE A 285 40.23 15.18 -1.25
N GLN A 286 41.51 14.87 -1.11
CA GLN A 286 42.51 14.94 -2.16
C GLN A 286 43.00 13.52 -2.46
N ALA A 287 42.64 12.99 -3.62
CA ALA A 287 43.10 11.70 -4.11
C ALA A 287 43.91 11.87 -5.40
N GLN A 288 45.13 11.35 -5.42
CA GLN A 288 46.01 11.33 -6.59
C GLN A 288 46.46 9.90 -6.87
N ALA A 289 46.51 9.51 -8.15
CA ALA A 289 46.93 8.17 -8.56
C ALA A 289 48.36 7.87 -8.08
N GLY A 290 48.53 6.76 -7.35
CA GLY A 290 49.82 6.37 -6.77
C GLY A 290 50.15 7.00 -5.41
N GLN A 291 49.23 7.76 -4.79
CA GLN A 291 49.35 8.25 -3.41
C GLN A 291 48.13 7.86 -2.59
N ASP A 292 48.32 7.76 -1.28
CA ASP A 292 47.22 7.59 -0.34
C ASP A 292 46.32 8.84 -0.31
N PRO A 293 44.99 8.68 -0.31
CA PRO A 293 44.07 9.81 -0.26
C PRO A 293 44.23 10.58 1.05
N LYS A 294 44.28 11.91 0.95
CA LYS A 294 44.35 12.83 2.09
C LYS A 294 42.99 13.49 2.30
N ALA A 295 42.61 13.71 3.55
CA ALA A 295 41.38 14.42 3.90
C ALA A 295 41.68 15.62 4.80
N ARG A 296 40.98 16.73 4.56
CA ARG A 296 40.98 17.90 5.43
C ARG A 296 39.71 17.86 6.28
N LEU A 297 39.86 17.89 7.60
CA LEU A 297 38.76 17.80 8.55
C LEU A 297 38.67 19.08 9.40
N ASN A 298 37.46 19.52 9.66
CA ASN A 298 37.13 20.51 10.68
C ASN A 298 36.75 19.78 11.97
N LEU A 299 37.36 20.18 13.09
CA LEU A 299 36.98 19.72 14.42
C LEU A 299 36.26 20.85 15.16
N TRP A 300 35.00 20.60 15.46
CA TRP A 300 34.12 21.53 16.17
C TRP A 300 34.00 21.10 17.62
N HIS A 301 34.24 22.02 18.55
CA HIS A 301 34.05 21.78 19.98
C HIS A 301 32.73 22.39 20.46
N ASN A 302 31.94 21.63 21.19
CA ASN A 302 30.74 22.15 21.83
C ASN A 302 31.14 22.96 23.07
N ILE A 303 30.84 24.26 23.08
CA ILE A 303 30.94 25.14 24.26
C ILE A 303 29.52 25.56 24.66
N LYS A 304 29.31 26.08 25.88
CA LYS A 304 27.98 26.49 26.39
C LYS A 304 27.19 27.46 25.49
N ALA A 305 27.84 28.08 24.49
CA ALA A 305 27.24 28.98 23.51
C ALA A 305 27.05 28.37 22.10
N GLY A 306 27.31 27.07 21.92
CA GLY A 306 27.24 26.35 20.64
C GLY A 306 28.58 25.76 20.18
N PHE A 307 28.60 25.19 18.97
CA PHE A 307 29.83 24.64 18.39
C PHE A 307 30.76 25.73 17.86
N THR A 308 32.03 25.69 18.27
CA THR A 308 33.07 26.57 17.71
C THR A 308 34.15 25.76 17.01
N LEU A 309 34.59 26.22 15.84
CA LEU A 309 35.66 25.59 15.08
C LEU A 309 36.96 25.69 15.87
N LYS A 310 37.59 24.55 16.17
CA LYS A 310 38.92 24.57 16.76
C LYS A 310 39.93 24.96 15.67
N PRO A 311 40.64 26.09 15.81
CA PRO A 311 41.62 26.48 14.81
C PRO A 311 42.73 25.43 14.74
N SER A 312 43.06 24.99 13.52
CA SER A 312 44.24 24.17 13.28
C SER A 312 45.48 24.97 13.64
N LYS A 313 46.26 24.51 14.62
CA LYS A 313 47.61 25.02 14.85
C LYS A 313 48.54 24.56 13.74
#